data_AF-A0A8R1DFF6-F1
#
_entry.id   AF-A0A8R1DFF6-F1
#
_cell.length_a   1.000
_cell.length_b   1.000
_cell.length_c   1.000
_cell.angle_alpha   90.00
_cell.angle_beta   90.00
_cell.angle_gamma   90.00
#
_symmetry.space_group_name_H-M   'P 1'
#
loop_
_entity.id
_entity.type
_entity.pdbx_description
1 polymer ?
#
loop_
_entity_poly.entity_id
_entity_poly.type
_entity_poly.pdbx_seq_one_letter_code
_entity_poly.pdbx_strand_id
1 'polypeptide(L)'
;MNGWFIDLAFTKDSRFRTENKIEYTVFQVNITANFSSDPAAFPDSKYPTQNYYLQVKPNLPSDIANAMQVSENLSYYCPSEQKYVVNSDKNVGPYAYILFKRTTMQAFMGSSILGSKETCSTDQHPIDFVTIIISSALSGLLALVLTVYLVYQHVFSKNVLISANSDSENKPNQEAMDESFSVHL
;
A
#
# COMPACT_ATOMS: atom_id res chain seq x y z
N MET A 1 -21.86 39.41 -3.29
CA MET A 1 -20.48 38.95 -3.09
C MET A 1 -20.55 37.56 -2.51
N ASN A 2 -19.78 36.60 -3.02
CA ASN A 2 -19.78 35.24 -2.47
C ASN A 2 -19.33 35.30 -1.01
N GLY A 3 -20.14 34.71 -0.12
CA GLY A 3 -19.93 34.85 1.31
C GLY A 3 -18.78 34.05 1.89
N TRP A 4 -18.09 33.26 1.07
CA TRP A 4 -16.94 32.48 1.47
C TRP A 4 -16.02 32.21 0.28
N PHE A 5 -14.74 31.99 0.56
CA PHE A 5 -13.75 31.54 -0.41
C PHE A 5 -12.75 30.57 0.22
N ILE A 6 -12.22 29.66 -0.60
CA ILE A 6 -11.23 28.67 -0.22
C ILE A 6 -10.01 28.84 -1.13
N ASP A 7 -8.85 29.12 -0.53
CA ASP A 7 -7.59 29.16 -1.24
C ASP A 7 -6.78 27.90 -0.92
N LEU A 8 -6.36 27.21 -1.98
CA LEU A 8 -5.46 26.06 -1.90
C LEU A 8 -4.08 26.50 -2.40
N ALA A 9 -3.06 26.34 -1.58
CA ALA A 9 -1.69 26.66 -1.95
C ALA A 9 -0.87 25.41 -2.22
N PHE A 10 -0.17 25.42 -3.34
CA PHE A 10 0.71 24.35 -3.79
C PHE A 10 2.17 24.78 -3.61
N THR A 11 3.06 23.84 -3.33
CA THR A 11 4.49 24.12 -3.19
C THR A 11 5.35 23.01 -3.76
N LYS A 12 6.56 23.39 -4.21
CA LYS A 12 7.68 22.51 -4.58
C LYS A 12 8.85 22.61 -3.58
N ASP A 13 8.61 23.24 -2.43
CA ASP A 13 9.64 23.50 -1.43
C ASP A 13 9.92 22.24 -0.61
N SER A 14 11.20 21.84 -0.56
CA SER A 14 11.64 20.58 0.03
C SER A 14 11.35 20.47 1.53
N ARG A 15 11.18 21.62 2.23
CA ARG A 15 10.75 21.67 3.64
C ARG A 15 9.38 21.06 3.88
N PHE A 16 8.60 20.83 2.82
CA PHE A 16 7.30 20.16 2.84
C PHE A 16 7.35 18.75 2.22
N ARG A 17 8.53 18.12 2.22
CA ARG A 17 8.76 16.74 1.73
C ARG A 17 8.49 16.56 0.23
N THR A 18 8.73 17.60 -0.56
CA THR A 18 8.71 17.53 -2.03
C THR A 18 10.07 17.09 -2.58
N GLU A 19 10.57 15.99 -2.03
CA GLU A 19 11.84 15.37 -2.42
C GLU A 19 11.58 13.95 -2.95
N ASN A 20 12.61 13.26 -3.48
CA ASN A 20 12.51 11.86 -3.92
C ASN A 20 11.40 11.61 -4.97
N LYS A 21 11.39 12.39 -6.06
CA LYS A 21 10.44 12.31 -7.18
C LYS A 21 9.04 12.87 -6.89
N ILE A 22 8.81 13.47 -5.73
CA ILE A 22 7.60 14.26 -5.47
C ILE A 22 7.79 15.66 -6.04
N GLU A 23 6.93 16.05 -6.98
CA GLU A 23 7.01 17.34 -7.66
C GLU A 23 6.33 18.46 -6.88
N TYR A 24 5.18 18.18 -6.27
CA TYR A 24 4.46 19.17 -5.49
C TYR A 24 3.56 18.55 -4.43
N THR A 25 3.15 19.39 -3.48
CA THR A 25 2.13 19.07 -2.49
C THR A 25 1.20 20.26 -2.23
N VAL A 26 -0.01 19.99 -1.76
CA VAL A 26 -0.91 21.01 -1.20
C VAL A 26 -0.51 21.25 0.25
N PHE A 27 0.12 22.39 0.54
CA PHE A 27 0.67 22.62 1.88
C PHE A 27 -0.21 23.50 2.78
N GLN A 28 -1.10 24.29 2.19
CA GLN A 28 -1.94 25.23 2.92
C GLN A 28 -3.34 25.29 2.33
N VAL A 29 -4.33 25.36 3.22
CA VAL A 29 -5.73 25.63 2.89
C VAL A 29 -6.18 26.79 3.76
N ASN A 30 -6.63 27.86 3.11
CA ASN A 30 -7.19 29.03 3.77
C ASN A 30 -8.67 29.11 3.46
N ILE A 31 -9.48 29.27 4.48
CA ILE A 31 -10.94 29.39 4.33
C ILE A 31 -11.35 30.70 4.96
N THR A 32 -11.92 31.58 4.16
CA THR A 32 -12.53 32.81 4.65
C THR A 32 -14.05 32.66 4.54
N ALA A 33 -14.75 32.85 5.64
CA ALA A 33 -16.19 32.70 5.72
C ALA A 33 -16.82 33.92 6.38
N ASN A 34 -17.60 34.66 5.60
CA ASN A 34 -18.49 35.72 6.07
C ASN A 34 -19.93 35.18 6.12
N PHE A 35 -20.27 34.54 7.24
CA PHE A 35 -21.59 33.94 7.43
C PHE A 35 -22.74 34.93 7.27
N SER A 36 -22.55 36.20 7.62
CA SER A 36 -23.60 37.24 7.51
C SER A 36 -23.92 37.64 6.07
N SER A 37 -23.05 37.32 5.12
CA SER A 37 -23.27 37.63 3.71
C SER A 37 -24.09 36.57 2.96
N ASP A 38 -24.38 35.43 3.59
CA ASP A 38 -25.28 34.39 3.08
C ASP A 38 -26.31 33.96 4.15
N PRO A 39 -27.35 34.79 4.38
CA PRO A 39 -28.38 34.49 5.38
C PRO A 39 -29.28 33.31 5.00
N ALA A 40 -29.26 32.84 3.74
CA ALA A 40 -30.01 31.65 3.34
C ALA A 40 -29.33 30.37 3.85
N ALA A 41 -28.00 30.31 3.77
CA ALA A 41 -27.21 29.21 4.34
C ALA A 41 -26.97 29.37 5.86
N PHE A 42 -26.90 30.62 6.35
CA PHE A 42 -26.57 30.95 7.73
C PHE A 42 -27.56 31.95 8.33
N PRO A 43 -28.83 31.55 8.59
CA PRO A 43 -29.88 32.45 9.07
C PRO A 43 -29.56 33.09 10.44
N ASP A 44 -28.79 32.41 11.28
CA ASP A 44 -28.38 32.88 12.62
C ASP A 44 -26.87 33.17 12.69
N SER A 45 -26.33 33.95 11.75
CA SER A 45 -24.91 34.30 11.77
C SER A 45 -24.56 35.11 13.03
N LYS A 46 -23.99 34.46 14.04
CA LYS A 46 -23.51 35.12 15.28
C LYS A 46 -22.03 35.49 15.22
N TYR A 47 -21.32 34.92 14.25
CA TYR A 47 -19.87 35.05 14.14
C TYR A 47 -19.52 36.14 13.11
N PRO A 48 -18.52 36.99 13.41
CA PRO A 48 -17.95 37.89 12.41
C PRO A 48 -17.24 37.07 11.32
N THR A 49 -16.74 37.73 10.27
CA THR A 49 -15.95 37.06 9.23
C THR A 49 -14.82 36.25 9.85
N GLN A 50 -14.81 34.95 9.58
CA GLN A 50 -13.83 34.00 10.08
C GLN A 50 -12.78 33.72 9.02
N ASN A 51 -11.52 33.66 9.43
CA ASN A 51 -10.41 33.24 8.59
C ASN A 51 -9.75 32.03 9.25
N TYR A 52 -9.91 30.86 8.64
CA TYR A 52 -9.28 29.63 9.07
C TYR A 52 -8.04 29.37 8.25
N TYR A 53 -6.94 29.11 8.94
CA TYR A 53 -5.65 28.79 8.35
C TYR A 53 -5.18 27.46 8.92
N LEU A 54 -4.84 26.51 8.05
CA LEU A 54 -4.01 25.40 8.48
C LEU A 54 -2.63 25.93 8.85
N GLN A 55 -2.20 25.68 10.08
CA GLN A 55 -0.88 26.11 10.53
C GLN A 55 0.20 25.41 9.70
N VAL A 56 0.95 26.21 8.93
CA VAL A 56 2.07 25.74 8.14
C VAL A 56 3.34 25.84 8.99
N LYS A 57 3.92 24.69 9.35
CA LYS A 57 5.22 24.63 10.02
C LYS A 57 6.24 24.02 9.05
N PRO A 58 7.32 24.72 8.70
CA PRO A 58 8.41 24.11 7.94
C PRO A 58 8.92 22.86 8.64
N ASN A 59 9.21 21.80 7.89
CA ASN A 59 9.68 20.50 8.40
C ASN A 59 8.66 19.68 9.23
N LEU A 60 7.43 20.19 9.41
CA LEU A 60 6.32 19.44 9.98
C LEU A 60 5.09 19.59 9.08
N PRO A 61 5.01 18.81 7.98
CA PRO A 61 3.92 18.91 7.03
C PRO A 61 2.58 18.58 7.69
N SER A 62 1.55 19.33 7.31
CA SER A 62 0.17 19.09 7.71
C SER A 62 -0.35 17.76 7.16
N ASP A 63 -1.45 17.26 7.72
CA ASP A 63 -2.11 16.03 7.23
C ASP A 63 -2.46 16.11 5.74
N ILE A 64 -2.86 17.31 5.28
CA ILE A 64 -3.13 17.58 3.86
C ILE A 64 -1.84 17.45 3.04
N ALA A 65 -0.74 18.07 3.51
CA ALA A 65 0.53 18.06 2.80
C ALA A 65 1.16 16.65 2.72
N ASN A 66 0.90 15.78 3.70
CA ASN A 66 1.33 14.38 3.66
C ASN A 66 0.43 13.52 2.76
N ALA A 67 -0.87 13.81 2.72
CA ALA A 67 -1.83 13.01 1.96
C ALA A 67 -1.90 13.37 0.47
N MET A 68 -1.61 14.63 0.12
CA MET A 68 -1.74 15.18 -1.24
C MET A 68 -0.38 15.47 -1.89
N GLN A 69 0.51 14.47 -1.84
CA GLN A 69 1.79 14.50 -2.54
C GLN A 69 1.63 13.91 -3.93
N VAL A 70 2.33 14.50 -4.91
CA VAL A 70 2.21 14.10 -6.31
C VAL A 70 3.58 13.96 -6.92
N SER A 71 3.79 12.85 -7.61
CA SER A 71 5.05 12.55 -8.28
C SER A 71 5.23 13.39 -9.55
N GLU A 72 6.49 13.55 -9.98
CA GLU A 72 6.85 14.28 -11.20
C GLU A 72 6.09 13.84 -12.44
N ASN A 73 5.56 14.82 -13.17
CA ASN A 73 4.79 14.65 -14.40
C ASN A 73 3.46 13.89 -14.25
N LEU A 74 2.96 13.73 -13.01
CA LEU A 74 1.67 13.11 -12.74
C LEU A 74 0.66 14.14 -12.24
N SER A 75 -0.61 13.79 -12.37
CA SER A 75 -1.74 14.48 -11.76
C SER A 75 -2.26 13.66 -10.59
N TYR A 76 -2.63 14.33 -9.50
CA TYR A 76 -3.27 13.66 -8.38
C TYR A 76 -4.69 13.26 -8.74
N TYR A 77 -5.08 12.05 -8.37
CA TYR A 77 -6.44 11.56 -8.49
C TYR A 77 -6.84 10.83 -7.20
N CYS A 78 -7.95 11.27 -6.59
CA CYS A 78 -8.50 10.60 -5.42
C CYS A 78 -10.02 10.46 -5.56
N PRO A 79 -10.54 9.27 -5.88
CA PRO A 79 -11.97 9.03 -5.94
C PRO A 79 -12.62 9.03 -4.56
N SER A 80 -11.90 8.55 -3.53
CA SER A 80 -12.39 8.51 -2.15
C SER A 80 -12.54 9.88 -1.50
N GLU A 81 -13.41 9.93 -0.49
CA GLU A 81 -13.64 11.14 0.29
C GLU A 81 -12.49 11.37 1.27
N GLN A 82 -11.89 12.57 1.24
CA GLN A 82 -10.82 12.96 2.16
C GLN A 82 -11.26 14.15 3.01
N LYS A 83 -11.24 13.98 4.33
CA LYS A 83 -11.70 14.97 5.30
C LYS A 83 -10.53 15.47 6.13
N TYR A 84 -10.38 16.80 6.20
CA TYR A 84 -9.33 17.44 7.00
C TYR A 84 -9.92 18.53 7.88
N VAL A 85 -9.58 18.50 9.16
CA VAL A 85 -10.04 19.50 10.13
C VAL A 85 -9.21 20.77 9.95
N VAL A 86 -9.88 21.91 9.77
CA VAL A 86 -9.25 23.22 9.59
C VAL A 86 -9.34 24.04 10.88
N ASN A 87 -10.43 23.89 11.64
CA ASN A 87 -10.54 24.46 12.98
C ASN A 87 -11.24 23.49 13.94
N SER A 88 -10.58 23.23 15.07
CA SER A 88 -11.14 22.51 16.22
C SER A 88 -11.21 23.35 17.48
N ASP A 89 -10.60 24.55 17.49
CA ASP A 89 -10.58 25.43 18.65
C ASP A 89 -11.83 26.31 18.69
N LYS A 90 -12.61 26.13 19.76
CA LYS A 90 -13.86 26.87 20.00
C LYS A 90 -13.62 28.35 20.31
N ASN A 91 -12.41 28.72 20.74
CA ASN A 91 -12.07 30.11 21.04
C ASN A 91 -11.77 30.93 19.77
N VAL A 92 -11.34 30.25 18.70
CA VAL A 92 -10.99 30.89 17.42
C VAL A 92 -12.23 31.03 16.54
N GLY A 93 -13.16 30.08 16.59
CA GLY A 93 -14.39 30.12 15.83
C GLY A 93 -15.15 28.79 15.87
N PRO A 94 -16.23 28.64 15.07
CA PRO A 94 -16.92 27.35 14.98
C PRO A 94 -16.02 26.27 14.38
N TYR A 95 -16.34 25.02 14.70
CA TYR A 95 -15.65 23.86 14.14
C TYR A 95 -15.76 23.87 12.61
N ALA A 96 -14.63 23.70 11.93
CA ALA A 96 -14.55 23.74 10.48
C ALA A 96 -13.67 22.61 9.94
N TYR A 97 -14.09 22.01 8.83
CA TYR A 97 -13.33 21.01 8.10
C TYR A 97 -13.55 21.17 6.60
N ILE A 98 -12.58 20.73 5.80
CA ILE A 98 -12.68 20.65 4.35
C ILE A 98 -12.86 19.19 3.93
N LEU A 99 -13.75 18.97 2.97
CA LEU A 99 -14.07 17.65 2.43
C LEU A 99 -13.82 17.66 0.93
N PHE A 100 -12.89 16.82 0.50
CA PHE A 100 -12.56 16.59 -0.90
C PHE A 100 -13.27 15.34 -1.37
N LYS A 101 -13.98 15.42 -2.50
CA LYS A 101 -14.67 14.28 -3.13
C LYS A 101 -14.31 14.23 -4.61
N ARG A 102 -13.89 13.07 -5.11
CA ARG A 102 -13.51 12.86 -6.53
C ARG A 102 -12.55 13.94 -7.03
N THR A 103 -11.45 14.11 -6.32
CA THR A 103 -10.53 15.21 -6.56
C THR A 103 -9.55 14.84 -7.66
N THR A 104 -9.36 15.76 -8.60
CA THR A 104 -8.24 15.72 -9.55
C THR A 104 -7.53 17.05 -9.50
N MET A 105 -6.22 17.04 -9.32
CA MET A 105 -5.43 18.27 -9.30
C MET A 105 -4.11 18.07 -10.03
N GLN A 106 -3.65 19.15 -10.65
CA GLN A 106 -2.37 19.26 -11.32
C GLN A 106 -1.84 20.66 -11.08
N ALA A 107 -0.59 20.76 -10.65
CA ALA A 107 0.07 22.03 -10.42
C ALA A 107 1.47 22.00 -11.03
N PHE A 108 1.97 23.19 -11.39
CA PHE A 108 3.33 23.40 -11.90
C PHE A 108 3.75 22.64 -13.16
N MET A 109 2.79 22.06 -13.91
CA MET A 109 3.08 21.44 -15.21
C MET A 109 3.10 22.49 -16.32
N GLY A 110 3.96 22.28 -17.32
CA GLY A 110 4.05 23.15 -18.51
C GLY A 110 2.94 22.94 -19.54
N SER A 111 2.08 21.94 -19.35
CA SER A 111 0.96 21.62 -20.24
C SER A 111 -0.38 21.96 -19.60
N SER A 112 -1.32 22.43 -20.41
CA SER A 112 -2.73 22.65 -20.02
C SER A 112 -3.56 21.36 -19.97
N ILE A 113 -2.99 20.24 -20.40
CA ILE A 113 -3.63 18.93 -20.40
C ILE A 113 -3.25 18.19 -19.12
N LEU A 114 -4.24 17.53 -18.51
CA LEU A 114 -3.99 16.65 -17.37
C LEU A 114 -3.06 15.50 -17.78
N GLY A 115 -1.94 15.37 -17.08
CA GLY A 115 -0.99 14.28 -17.24
C GLY A 115 -1.56 12.95 -16.75
N SER A 116 -0.73 11.91 -16.79
CA SER A 116 -1.05 10.61 -16.22
C SER A 116 -1.47 10.73 -14.76
N LYS A 117 -2.42 9.91 -14.31
CA LYS A 117 -3.00 10.02 -12.97
C LYS A 117 -2.25 9.15 -11.97
N GLU A 118 -1.92 9.71 -10.82
CA GLU A 118 -1.48 9.01 -9.63
C GLU A 118 -2.64 8.91 -8.63
N THR A 119 -2.99 7.69 -8.23
CA THR A 119 -4.04 7.45 -7.25
C THR A 119 -3.54 7.74 -5.85
N CYS A 120 -4.32 8.46 -5.04
CA CYS A 120 -4.02 8.79 -3.65
C CYS A 120 -3.75 7.55 -2.78
N SER A 121 -2.90 7.69 -1.76
CA SER A 121 -2.51 6.58 -0.87
C SER A 121 -3.67 5.95 -0.12
N THR A 122 -4.78 6.68 0.11
CA THR A 122 -6.00 6.14 0.72
C THR A 122 -6.61 5.01 -0.11
N ASP A 123 -6.49 5.09 -1.44
CA ASP A 123 -7.05 4.12 -2.38
C ASP A 123 -5.98 3.17 -2.96
N GLN A 124 -4.70 3.41 -2.67
CA GLN A 124 -3.65 2.42 -2.92
C GLN A 124 -3.77 1.31 -1.87
N HIS A 125 -4.41 0.19 -2.24
CA HIS A 125 -4.64 -0.90 -1.30
C HIS A 125 -3.33 -1.56 -0.84
N PRO A 126 -2.99 -1.54 0.47
CA PRO A 126 -1.84 -2.28 1.02
C PRO A 126 -2.02 -3.81 0.94
N ILE A 127 -3.23 -4.26 0.65
CA ILE A 127 -3.62 -5.67 0.54
C ILE A 127 -2.91 -6.34 -0.66
N ASP A 128 -2.61 -5.58 -1.71
CA ASP A 128 -1.94 -6.11 -2.91
C ASP A 128 -0.51 -6.53 -2.57
N PHE A 129 0.23 -5.72 -1.81
CA PHE A 129 1.61 -6.05 -1.44
C PHE A 129 1.71 -7.21 -0.45
N VAL A 130 0.84 -7.26 0.56
CA VAL A 130 0.83 -8.35 1.54
C VAL A 130 0.48 -9.68 0.87
N THR A 131 -0.51 -9.69 -0.04
CA THR A 131 -0.91 -10.89 -0.77
C THR A 131 0.20 -11.39 -1.70
N ILE A 132 0.92 -10.49 -2.38
CA ILE A 132 2.07 -10.84 -3.22
C ILE A 132 3.20 -11.46 -2.39
N ILE A 133 3.51 -10.90 -1.21
CA ILE A 133 4.58 -11.45 -0.36
C ILE A 133 4.21 -12.84 0.17
N ILE A 134 2.98 -13.03 0.66
CA ILE A 134 2.52 -14.32 1.21
C ILE A 134 2.51 -15.40 0.12
N SER A 135 2.00 -15.08 -1.07
CA SER A 135 1.95 -16.02 -2.20
C SER A 135 3.35 -16.41 -2.70
N SER A 136 4.27 -15.44 -2.79
CA SER A 136 5.68 -15.69 -3.13
C SER A 136 6.34 -16.63 -2.12
N ALA A 137 6.19 -16.37 -0.82
CA ALA A 137 6.79 -17.18 0.23
C ALA A 137 6.26 -18.62 0.22
N LEU A 138 4.94 -18.80 0.06
CA LEU A 138 4.32 -20.12 0.01
C LEU A 138 4.77 -20.91 -1.22
N SER A 139 4.83 -20.28 -2.39
CA SER A 139 5.28 -20.91 -3.62
C SER A 139 6.76 -21.33 -3.55
N GLY A 140 7.63 -20.46 -3.02
CA GLY A 140 9.04 -20.77 -2.83
C GLY A 140 9.28 -21.95 -1.87
N LEU A 141 8.54 -22.02 -0.77
CA LEU A 141 8.64 -23.12 0.20
C LEU A 141 8.23 -24.46 -0.43
N LEU A 142 7.14 -24.46 -1.20
CA LEU A 142 6.63 -25.65 -1.89
C LEU A 142 7.61 -26.18 -2.94
N ALA A 143 8.20 -25.28 -3.73
CA ALA A 143 9.22 -25.63 -4.72
C ALA A 143 10.47 -26.23 -4.06
N LEU A 144 10.89 -25.70 -2.91
CA LEU A 144 12.01 -26.23 -2.15
C LEU A 144 11.72 -27.64 -1.63
N VAL A 145 10.55 -27.85 -1.01
CA VAL A 145 10.14 -29.18 -0.52
C VAL A 145 10.07 -30.19 -1.64
N LEU A 146 9.49 -29.83 -2.79
CA LEU A 146 9.45 -30.69 -3.97
C LEU A 146 10.85 -31.03 -4.50
N THR A 147 11.76 -30.06 -4.53
CA THR A 147 13.13 -30.28 -4.99
C THR A 147 13.86 -31.25 -4.06
N VAL A 148 13.76 -31.04 -2.75
CA VAL A 148 14.37 -31.94 -1.74
C VAL A 148 13.76 -33.34 -1.83
N TYR A 149 12.44 -33.43 -2.00
CA TYR A 149 11.74 -34.71 -2.16
C TYR A 149 12.21 -35.48 -3.41
N LEU A 150 12.33 -34.80 -4.55
CA LEU A 150 12.80 -35.42 -5.79
C LEU A 150 14.26 -35.88 -5.68
N VAL A 151 15.13 -35.09 -5.05
CA VAL A 151 16.53 -35.48 -4.80
C VAL A 151 16.57 -36.70 -3.88
N TYR A 152 15.80 -36.69 -2.79
CA TYR A 152 15.72 -37.80 -1.86
C TYR A 152 15.24 -39.09 -2.56
N GLN A 153 14.16 -39.01 -3.34
CA GLN A 153 13.63 -40.15 -4.09
C GLN A 153 14.64 -40.67 -5.11
N HIS A 154 15.36 -39.79 -5.81
CA HIS A 154 16.33 -40.21 -6.82
C HIS A 154 17.57 -40.89 -6.21
N VAL A 155 18.05 -40.39 -5.07
CA VAL A 155 19.14 -41.02 -4.31
C VAL A 155 18.70 -42.36 -3.71
N PHE A 156 17.50 -42.42 -3.14
CA PHE A 156 16.96 -43.66 -2.55
C PHE A 156 16.74 -44.75 -3.61
N SER A 157 16.18 -44.44 -4.77
CA SER A 157 16.02 -45.40 -5.87
C SER A 157 17.36 -45.93 -6.40
N LYS A 158 18.42 -45.12 -6.42
CA LYS A 158 19.77 -45.59 -6.78
C LYS A 158 20.31 -46.59 -5.76
N ASN A 159 20.11 -46.34 -4.47
CA ASN A 159 20.59 -47.22 -3.40
C ASN A 159 19.86 -48.58 -3.37
N VAL A 160 18.56 -48.61 -3.70
CA VAL A 160 17.79 -49.87 -3.80
C VAL A 160 18.18 -50.69 -5.04
N LEU A 161 18.42 -50.06 -6.19
CA LEU A 161 18.89 -50.76 -7.39
C LEU A 161 20.28 -51.36 -7.22
N ILE A 162 21.17 -50.69 -6.48
CA ILE A 162 22.51 -51.21 -6.17
C ILE A 162 22.42 -52.45 -5.25
N SER A 163 21.51 -52.46 -4.27
CA SER A 163 21.28 -53.62 -3.39
C SER A 163 20.57 -54.79 -4.10
N ALA A 164 19.70 -54.51 -5.07
CA ALA A 164 19.04 -55.57 -5.85
C ALA A 164 19.98 -56.24 -6.87
N ASN A 165 20.96 -55.50 -7.42
CA ASN A 165 21.94 -56.07 -8.33
C ASN A 165 23.02 -56.90 -7.62
N SER A 166 23.38 -56.58 -6.36
CA SER A 166 24.38 -57.33 -5.60
C SER A 166 23.92 -58.74 -5.20
N ASP A 167 22.61 -59.01 -5.17
CA ASP A 167 22.06 -60.34 -4.87
C ASP A 167 21.92 -61.24 -6.11
N SER A 168 22.12 -60.72 -7.33
CA SER A 168 21.95 -61.51 -8.57
C SER A 168 23.24 -62.19 -9.07
N GLU A 169 24.40 -61.85 -8.50
CA GLU A 169 25.71 -62.29 -8.99
C GLU A 169 26.42 -63.30 -8.05
N ASN A 170 25.65 -64.16 -7.37
CA ASN A 170 26.25 -65.31 -6.68
C ASN A 170 25.30 -66.52 -6.62
N LYS A 171 25.28 -67.29 -7.71
CA LYS A 171 24.99 -68.73 -7.67
C LYS A 171 25.88 -69.48 -8.65
N PRO A 172 26.72 -70.40 -8.16
CA PRO A 172 26.89 -71.68 -8.81
C PRO A 172 26.24 -72.80 -8.00
N ASN A 173 25.68 -73.73 -8.76
CA ASN A 173 25.08 -75.00 -8.38
C ASN A 173 26.02 -75.86 -7.51
N GLN A 174 25.51 -76.71 -6.61
CA GLN A 174 25.16 -78.12 -6.86
C GLN A 174 24.94 -78.93 -5.56
N GLU A 175 23.90 -79.77 -5.58
CA GLU A 175 23.73 -81.09 -4.94
C GLU A 175 24.19 -81.38 -3.49
N ALA A 176 23.25 -81.79 -2.64
CA ALA A 176 23.15 -83.18 -2.15
C ALA A 176 21.95 -83.36 -1.20
N MET A 177 21.23 -84.47 -1.42
CA MET A 177 20.26 -85.09 -0.50
C MET A 177 20.88 -85.31 0.88
N ASP A 178 20.10 -85.13 1.95
CA ASP A 178 19.82 -86.28 2.83
C ASP A 178 18.56 -86.07 3.68
N GLU A 179 17.86 -87.17 3.88
CA GLU A 179 16.64 -87.33 4.67
C GLU A 179 16.88 -87.08 6.16
N SER A 180 15.89 -86.52 6.87
CA SER A 180 15.55 -86.96 8.22
C SER A 180 14.21 -86.39 8.68
N PHE A 181 13.37 -87.30 9.11
CA PHE A 181 12.01 -87.17 9.60
C PHE A 181 12.01 -87.21 11.15
N SER A 182 10.87 -86.85 11.77
CA SER A 182 10.48 -86.96 13.19
C SER A 182 10.89 -85.78 14.09
N VAL A 183 9.97 -84.90 14.52
CA VAL A 183 8.85 -85.06 15.48
C VAL A 183 9.31 -85.41 16.90
N HIS A 184 9.12 -84.42 17.78
CA HIS A 184 8.65 -84.53 19.17
C HIS A 184 7.50 -83.51 19.28
N LEU A 185 6.30 -83.79 19.76
CA LEU A 185 5.85 -84.73 20.80
C LEU A 185 5.99 -86.22 20.48
#